data_AF-A0A520QHD1-F1
#
_entry.id   AF-A0A520QHD1-F1
#
_cell.length_a   1.000
_cell.length_b   1.000
_cell.length_c   1.000
_cell.angle_alpha   90.00
_cell.angle_beta   90.00
_cell.angle_gamma   90.00
#
_symmetry.space_group_name_H-M   'P 1'
#
loop_
_entity.id
_entity.type
_entity.pdbx_description
1 polymer ?
#
loop_
_entity_poly.entity_id
_entity_poly.type
_entity_poly.pdbx_seq_one_letter_code
_entity_poly.pdbx_strand_id
1 'polypeptide(L)'
;MPDRFSIEREHYARDLRGLAGVDEAGRGPLAGPVVAAAVVLPEAWAQEGIPESLKRLNDSKQLRESVREELFEVIQTNAAVVSAVAVVDAPVIDEINILQATHRAMNEAL
;
A
#
# COMPACT_ATOMS: atom_id res chain seq x y z
N MET A 1 4.70 13.40 15.61
CA MET A 1 3.94 12.46 14.77
C MET A 1 4.06 11.09 15.39
N PRO A 2 3.01 10.26 15.38
CA PRO A 2 3.13 8.88 15.83
C PRO A 2 4.17 8.14 14.98
N ASP A 3 4.76 7.13 15.58
CA ASP A 3 5.83 6.32 15.03
C ASP A 3 5.30 5.37 13.94
N ARG A 4 5.69 5.63 12.69
CA ARG A 4 5.14 4.95 11.50
C ARG A 4 5.62 3.52 11.31
N PHE A 5 6.72 3.13 11.98
CA PHE A 5 7.35 1.81 11.79
C PHE A 5 7.32 0.95 13.06
N SER A 6 6.41 1.26 13.98
CA SER A 6 6.32 0.56 15.27
C SER A 6 6.00 -0.92 15.11
N ILE A 7 5.06 -1.26 14.21
CA ILE A 7 4.66 -2.63 13.90
C ILE A 7 5.79 -3.38 13.20
N GLU A 8 6.44 -2.75 12.23
CA GLU A 8 7.52 -3.34 11.45
C GLU A 8 8.71 -3.68 12.34
N ARG A 9 9.12 -2.77 13.23
CA ARG A 9 10.20 -3.04 14.17
C ARG A 9 9.89 -4.16 15.16
N GLU A 10 8.63 -4.29 15.61
CA GLU A 10 8.22 -5.41 16.46
C GLU A 10 8.42 -6.76 15.74
N HIS A 11 8.03 -6.83 14.47
CA HIS A 11 8.21 -8.03 13.66
C HIS A 11 9.69 -8.29 13.32
N TYR A 12 10.46 -7.24 13.05
CA TYR A 12 11.90 -7.36 12.81
C TYR A 12 12.66 -7.90 14.02
N ALA A 13 12.26 -7.50 15.24
CA ALA A 13 12.82 -8.04 16.48
C ALA A 13 12.55 -9.55 16.66
N ARG A 14 11.57 -10.09 15.94
CA ARG A 14 11.22 -11.53 15.92
C ARG A 14 11.81 -12.27 14.72
N ASP A 15 12.76 -11.65 14.02
CA ASP A 15 13.40 -12.16 12.80
C ASP A 15 12.44 -12.44 11.62
N LEU A 16 11.24 -11.83 11.66
CA LEU A 16 10.34 -11.78 10.51
C LEU A 16 10.84 -10.67 9.57
N ARG A 17 10.87 -10.93 8.27
CA ARG A 17 11.44 -10.05 7.23
C ARG A 17 10.46 -9.97 6.06
N GLY A 18 10.66 -9.01 5.16
CA GLY A 18 9.82 -8.87 3.96
C GLY A 18 8.36 -8.54 4.27
N LEU A 19 8.14 -7.58 5.17
CA LEU A 19 6.79 -7.17 5.58
C LEU A 19 6.15 -6.34 4.46
N ALA A 20 5.01 -6.82 3.95
CA ALA A 20 4.21 -6.11 2.97
C ALA A 20 3.06 -5.35 3.66
N GLY A 21 2.96 -4.05 3.40
CA GLY A 21 1.75 -3.28 3.67
C GLY A 21 0.77 -3.46 2.52
N VAL A 22 -0.51 -3.71 2.83
CA VAL A 22 -1.56 -3.95 1.83
C VAL A 22 -2.75 -3.04 2.10
N ASP A 23 -3.27 -2.39 1.05
CA ASP A 23 -4.45 -1.51 1.14
C ASP A 23 -5.27 -1.54 -0.16
N GLU A 24 -6.56 -1.22 -0.07
CA GLU A 24 -7.48 -1.19 -1.21
C GLU A 24 -8.12 0.18 -1.49
N ALA A 25 -8.45 0.39 -2.76
CA ALA A 25 -9.28 1.49 -3.24
C ALA A 25 -10.43 0.95 -4.11
N GLY A 26 -11.57 1.65 -4.14
CA GLY A 26 -12.71 1.28 -4.98
C GLY A 26 -13.77 0.39 -4.31
N ARG A 27 -13.70 0.19 -2.98
CA ARG A 27 -14.70 -0.64 -2.26
C ARG A 27 -16.10 -0.02 -2.11
N GLY A 28 -16.17 1.31 -2.09
CA GLY A 28 -17.39 2.09 -1.82
C GLY A 28 -18.14 2.67 -3.04
N PRO A 29 -17.47 3.04 -4.15
CA PRO A 29 -18.14 3.56 -5.33
C PRO A 29 -19.15 2.58 -5.96
N LEU A 30 -20.15 3.13 -6.67
CA LEU A 30 -21.16 2.36 -7.41
C LEU A 30 -20.65 1.80 -8.76
N ALA A 31 -19.50 2.28 -9.22
CA ALA A 31 -18.92 1.89 -10.50
C ALA A 31 -17.40 1.84 -10.39
N GLY A 32 -16.80 1.01 -11.23
CA GLY A 32 -15.35 0.78 -11.26
C GLY A 32 -14.92 -0.50 -10.55
N PRO A 33 -13.64 -0.86 -10.68
CA PRO A 33 -13.07 -2.03 -10.03
C PRO A 33 -12.75 -1.75 -8.56
N VAL A 34 -12.41 -2.81 -7.83
CA VAL A 34 -11.58 -2.70 -6.63
C VAL A 34 -10.13 -2.94 -7.01
N VAL A 35 -9.24 -2.07 -6.52
CA VAL A 35 -7.80 -2.11 -6.77
C VAL A 35 -7.11 -2.29 -5.43
N ALA A 36 -6.18 -3.23 -5.34
CA ALA A 36 -5.33 -3.39 -4.16
C ALA A 36 -3.86 -3.27 -4.54
N ALA A 37 -3.06 -2.76 -3.61
CA ALA A 37 -1.61 -2.70 -3.75
C ALA A 37 -0.95 -3.37 -2.54
N ALA A 38 0.12 -4.12 -2.79
CA ALA A 38 1.03 -4.61 -1.77
C ALA A 38 2.39 -3.93 -1.95
N VAL A 39 2.97 -3.42 -0.87
CA VAL A 39 4.23 -2.69 -0.90
C VAL A 39 5.13 -3.17 0.23
N VAL A 40 6.32 -3.64 -0.12
CA VAL A 40 7.41 -3.93 0.81
C VAL A 40 8.37 -2.75 0.83
N LEU A 41 8.50 -2.13 2.00
CA LEU A 41 9.43 -1.02 2.22
C LEU A 41 10.80 -1.53 2.71
N PRO A 42 11.89 -0.81 2.43
CA PRO A 42 13.21 -1.16 2.95
C PRO A 42 13.25 -1.20 4.47
N GLU A 43 13.80 -2.27 5.05
CA GLU A 43 13.91 -2.43 6.51
C GLU A 43 14.73 -1.30 7.15
N ALA A 44 15.71 -0.77 6.42
CA ALA A 44 16.53 0.36 6.83
C ALA A 44 15.67 1.59 7.20
N TRP A 45 14.54 1.82 6.52
CA TRP A 45 13.66 2.96 6.82
C TRP A 45 13.01 2.86 8.19
N ALA A 46 12.82 1.65 8.72
CA ALA A 46 12.30 1.45 10.06
C ALA A 46 13.31 1.86 11.15
N GLN A 47 14.61 1.83 10.84
CA GLN A 47 15.69 2.24 11.76
C GLN A 47 16.13 3.70 11.55
N GLU A 48 16.34 4.09 10.30
CA GLU A 48 16.86 5.40 9.90
C GLU A 48 15.76 6.45 9.76
N GLY A 49 14.51 6.01 9.64
CA GLY A 49 13.36 6.85 9.32
C GLY A 49 13.04 6.85 7.82
N ILE A 50 11.87 7.39 7.49
CA ILE A 50 11.43 7.52 6.10
C ILE A 50 12.31 8.57 5.38
N PRO A 51 12.65 8.36 4.08
CA PRO A 51 13.40 9.35 3.31
C PRO A 51 12.73 10.73 3.33
N GLU A 52 13.53 11.80 3.29
CA GLU A 52 13.00 13.17 3.33
C GLU A 52 12.03 13.45 2.17
N SER A 53 12.27 12.87 1.00
CA SER A 53 11.37 12.91 -0.17
C SER A 53 9.98 12.32 0.11
N LEU A 54 9.87 11.40 1.06
CA LEU A 54 8.63 10.73 1.46
C LEU A 54 8.14 11.16 2.84
N LYS A 55 8.72 12.19 3.45
CA LYS A 55 8.29 12.68 4.77
C LYS A 55 6.83 13.13 4.80
N ARG A 56 6.36 13.66 3.67
CA ARG A 56 4.97 14.09 3.43
C ARG A 56 4.01 12.92 3.19
N LEU A 57 4.52 11.69 3.05
CA LEU A 57 3.70 10.49 2.97
C LEU A 57 2.86 10.39 4.24
N ASN A 58 1.57 10.64 4.10
CA ASN A 58 0.56 10.55 5.15
C ASN A 58 -0.73 10.08 4.48
N ASP A 59 -1.82 9.87 5.23
CA ASP A 59 -3.10 9.39 4.67
C ASP A 59 -3.43 10.14 3.36
N SER A 60 -3.59 9.37 2.28
CA SER A 60 -3.77 9.87 0.91
C SER A 60 -5.00 10.78 0.77
N LYS A 61 -5.94 10.70 1.72
CA LYS A 61 -7.14 11.54 1.80
C LYS A 61 -6.85 12.97 2.29
N GLN A 62 -5.68 13.22 2.86
CA GLN A 62 -5.23 14.55 3.28
C GLN A 62 -4.28 15.21 2.26
N LEU A 63 -3.90 14.50 1.21
CA LEU A 63 -2.98 14.97 0.19
C LEU A 63 -3.74 15.44 -1.05
N ARG A 64 -3.26 16.53 -1.66
CA ARG A 64 -3.71 16.96 -3.00
C ARG A 64 -3.25 15.95 -4.04
N GLU A 65 -4.00 15.80 -5.11
CA GLU A 65 -3.69 14.89 -6.23
C GLU A 65 -2.24 15.04 -6.72
N SER A 66 -1.79 16.28 -6.99
CA SER A 66 -0.43 16.54 -7.45
C SER A 66 0.66 16.06 -6.49
N VAL A 67 0.38 16.04 -5.18
CA VAL A 67 1.33 15.55 -4.17
C VAL A 67 1.32 14.03 -4.12
N ARG A 68 0.17 13.39 -4.37
CA ARG A 68 0.09 11.93 -4.46
C ARG A 68 0.86 11.42 -5.67
N GLU A 69 0.74 12.07 -6.82
CA GLU A 69 1.49 11.72 -8.02
C GLU A 69 3.00 11.85 -7.80
N GLU A 70 3.44 12.96 -7.18
CA GLU A 70 4.86 13.16 -6.82
C GLU A 70 5.38 12.04 -5.90
N LEU A 71 4.63 11.69 -4.84
CA LEU A 71 5.02 10.63 -3.91
C LEU A 71 4.98 9.25 -4.58
N PHE A 72 4.00 9.00 -5.45
CA PHE A 72 3.89 7.75 -6.20
C PHE A 72 5.10 7.56 -7.10
N GLU A 73 5.53 8.59 -7.82
CA GLU A 73 6.74 8.56 -8.65
C GLU A 73 7.98 8.26 -7.80
N VAL A 74 8.13 8.91 -6.64
CA VAL A 74 9.25 8.65 -5.72
C VAL A 74 9.24 7.20 -5.21
N ILE A 75 8.08 6.63 -4.88
CA ILE A 75 7.96 5.25 -4.42
C ILE A 75 8.32 4.28 -5.55
N GLN A 76 7.75 4.46 -6.74
CA GLN A 76 7.93 3.57 -7.90
C GLN A 76 9.34 3.60 -8.48
N THR A 77 10.04 4.74 -8.40
CA THR A 77 11.42 4.86 -8.89
C THR A 77 12.45 4.41 -7.85
N ASN A 78 12.04 4.14 -6.61
CA ASN A 78 12.94 3.66 -5.58
C ASN A 78 13.22 2.17 -5.76
N ALA A 79 14.41 1.81 -6.22
CA ALA A 79 14.80 0.44 -6.47
C ALA A 79 14.80 -0.48 -5.24
N ALA A 80 14.75 0.07 -4.02
CA ALA A 80 14.66 -0.70 -2.78
C ALA A 80 13.21 -1.00 -2.36
N VAL A 81 12.22 -0.35 -2.97
CA VAL A 81 10.80 -0.63 -2.75
C VAL A 81 10.36 -1.70 -3.74
N VAL A 82 9.62 -2.70 -3.26
CA VAL A 82 8.97 -3.69 -4.10
C VAL A 82 7.47 -3.49 -3.97
N SER A 83 6.77 -3.38 -5.11
CA SER A 83 5.34 -3.15 -5.14
C SER A 83 4.68 -4.02 -6.20
N ALA A 84 3.42 -4.37 -5.96
CA ALA A 84 2.54 -5.01 -6.92
C ALA A 84 1.11 -4.48 -6.75
N VAL A 85 0.36 -4.50 -7.85
CA VAL A 85 -1.01 -3.99 -7.92
C VAL A 85 -1.88 -5.02 -8.60
N ALA A 86 -3.05 -5.28 -8.03
CA ALA A 86 -4.07 -6.15 -8.59
C ALA A 86 -5.40 -5.43 -8.71
N VAL A 87 -6.18 -5.81 -9.73
CA VAL A 87 -7.44 -5.17 -10.08
C VAL A 87 -8.50 -6.25 -10.26
N VAL A 88 -9.63 -6.10 -9.57
CA VAL A 88 -10.80 -6.96 -9.71
C VAL A 88 -11.95 -6.13 -10.23
N ASP A 89 -12.36 -6.42 -11.47
CA ASP A 89 -13.39 -5.67 -12.18
C ASP A 89 -14.80 -5.93 -11.66
N ALA A 90 -15.69 -4.98 -11.94
CA ALA A 90 -17.10 -5.01 -11.52
C ALA A 90 -17.84 -6.33 -11.80
N PRO A 91 -17.68 -7.01 -12.97
CA PRO A 91 -18.35 -8.29 -13.20
C PRO A 91 -17.96 -9.35 -12.17
N VAL A 92 -16.70 -9.39 -11.74
CA VAL A 92 -16.24 -10.32 -10.71
C VAL A 92 -16.80 -9.90 -9.34
N ILE A 93 -16.85 -8.60 -9.05
CA ILE A 93 -17.47 -8.07 -7.81
C ILE A 93 -18.92 -8.53 -7.70
N ASP A 94 -19.69 -8.45 -8.78
CA ASP A 94 -21.09 -8.88 -8.83
C ASP A 94 -21.24 -10.39 -8.60
N GLU A 95 -20.27 -11.19 -9.05
CA GLU A 95 -20.25 -12.65 -8.86
C GLU A 95 -19.89 -13.07 -7.43
N ILE A 96 -18.87 -12.45 -6.83
CA ILE A 96 -18.28 -12.93 -5.56
C ILE A 96 -18.56 -12.03 -4.36
N ASN A 97 -19.28 -10.92 -4.53
CA ASN A 97 -19.47 -9.82 -3.59
C ASN A 97 -18.21 -8.98 -3.29
N ILE A 98 -18.45 -7.75 -2.82
CA ILE A 98 -17.40 -6.75 -2.62
C ILE A 98 -16.35 -7.15 -1.57
N LEU A 99 -16.73 -7.87 -0.52
CA LEU A 99 -15.78 -8.30 0.51
C LEU A 99 -14.80 -9.33 -0.06
N GLN A 100 -15.29 -10.32 -0.80
CA GLN A 100 -14.43 -11.34 -1.40
C GLN A 100 -13.60 -10.76 -2.55
N ALA A 101 -14.15 -9.83 -3.33
CA ALA A 101 -13.40 -9.12 -4.36
C ALA A 101 -12.24 -8.32 -3.77
N THR A 102 -12.44 -7.63 -2.64
CA THR A 102 -11.35 -6.96 -1.91
C THR A 102 -10.29 -7.96 -1.45
N HIS A 103 -10.67 -9.05 -0.78
CA HIS A 103 -9.70 -10.07 -0.36
C HIS A 103 -8.96 -10.70 -1.54
N ARG A 104 -9.65 -10.94 -2.66
CA ARG A 104 -9.05 -11.45 -3.89
C ARG A 104 -8.01 -10.48 -4.45
N ALA A 105 -8.35 -9.20 -4.58
CA ALA A 105 -7.40 -8.18 -5.03
C ALA A 105 -6.18 -8.10 -4.11
N MET A 106 -6.37 -8.10 -2.79
CA MET A 106 -5.27 -8.08 -1.82
C MET A 106 -4.35 -9.30 -1.93
N ASN A 107 -4.92 -10.49 -2.12
CA ASN A 107 -4.15 -11.73 -2.29
C ASN A 107 -3.44 -11.79 -3.64
N GLU A 108 -4.03 -11.28 -4.71
CA GLU A 108 -3.39 -11.21 -6.04
C GLU A 108 -2.26 -10.18 -6.10
N ALA A 109 -2.28 -9.17 -5.23
CA ALA A 109 -1.21 -8.19 -5.12
C ALA A 109 0.00 -8.68 -4.30
N LEU A 110 -0.16 -9.70 -3.44
CA LEU A 110 0.90 -10.29 -2.61
C LEU A 110 1.68 -11.38 -3.34
#